data_AF-C2FX44-F1
#
_entry.id   AF-C2FX44-F1
#
_cell.length_a   1.000
_cell.length_b   1.000
_cell.length_c   1.000
_cell.angle_alpha   90.00
_cell.angle_beta   90.00
_cell.angle_gamma   90.00
#
_symmetry.space_group_name_H-M   'P 1'
#
loop_
_entity.id
_entity.type
_entity.pdbx_description
1 polymer ?
#
loop_
_entity_poly.entity_id
_entity_poly.type
_entity_poly.pdbx_seq_one_letter_code
_entity_poly.pdbx_strand_id
1 'polypeptide(L)'
;MRFDVQFNDKRYSNLISINTEQTNPDIHYTIDGSVPTAHSTTYTQPIDLTIPTTLTAAMFIDSVRVGPVQSIEVDVHKAIGKTVIYQNSWDGYPAQKELTLTNGRKGGLSYGDGEWQGFTKDLDITVDFERREEIKSVAMNFMQVPGPGVYFPGEFTVLISDNGKTFREIGTVKNDVGTDDPKLKI
;
A
#
# COMPACT_ATOMS: atom_id res chain seq x y z
N MET A 1 18.73 -2.62 7.32
CA MET A 1 17.47 -2.23 7.97
C MET A 1 16.32 -2.67 7.07
N ARG A 2 15.26 -3.21 7.66
CA ARG A 2 14.04 -3.69 7.00
C ARG A 2 12.82 -3.29 7.84
N PHE A 3 11.74 -2.89 7.19
CA PHE A 3 10.45 -2.71 7.86
C PHE A 3 9.59 -3.96 7.70
N ASP A 4 8.95 -4.36 8.78
CA ASP A 4 7.90 -5.37 8.77
C ASP A 4 6.58 -4.69 9.19
N VAL A 5 5.57 -4.79 8.33
CA VAL A 5 4.25 -4.17 8.53
C VAL A 5 3.25 -5.26 8.84
N GLN A 6 2.60 -5.17 9.99
CA GLN A 6 1.53 -6.09 10.36
C GLN A 6 0.23 -5.33 10.58
N PHE A 7 -0.75 -5.57 9.71
CA PHE A 7 -2.10 -5.03 9.90
C PHE A 7 -2.80 -5.71 11.08
N ASN A 8 -3.35 -4.90 11.99
CA ASN A 8 -4.14 -5.29 13.14
C ASN A 8 -5.61 -4.94 12.88
N ASP A 9 -6.39 -5.96 12.57
CA ASP A 9 -7.83 -5.89 12.25
C ASP A 9 -8.69 -5.39 13.41
N LYS A 10 -8.30 -5.65 14.66
CA LYS A 10 -9.04 -5.20 15.85
C LYS A 10 -8.84 -3.72 16.13
N ARG A 11 -7.67 -3.19 15.80
CA ARG A 11 -7.31 -1.78 16.04
C ARG A 11 -7.43 -0.90 14.80
N TYR A 12 -7.61 -1.50 13.63
CA TYR A 12 -7.51 -0.82 12.34
C TYR A 12 -6.22 0.01 12.27
N SER A 13 -5.11 -0.68 12.51
CA SER A 13 -3.79 -0.07 12.60
C SER A 13 -2.74 -0.95 11.94
N ASN A 14 -1.61 -0.36 11.58
CA ASN A 14 -0.43 -1.08 11.13
C ASN A 14 0.64 -1.01 12.23
N LEU A 15 1.02 -2.17 12.77
CA LEU A 15 2.13 -2.30 13.69
C LEU A 15 3.42 -2.46 12.88
N ILE A 16 4.32 -1.49 12.99
CA ILE A 16 5.56 -1.44 12.24
C ILE A 16 6.73 -1.84 13.12
N SER A 17 7.47 -2.87 12.70
CA SER A 17 8.73 -3.25 13.32
C SER A 17 9.89 -2.89 12.40
N ILE A 18 10.95 -2.30 12.96
CA ILE A 18 12.19 -2.00 12.24
C ILE A 18 13.26 -3.00 12.70
N ASN A 19 13.75 -3.80 11.75
CA ASN A 19 14.73 -4.85 11.98
C ASN A 19 16.08 -4.49 11.32
N THR A 20 17.18 -4.85 11.97
CA THR A 20 18.53 -4.64 11.45
C THR A 20 19.49 -5.69 12.00
N GLU A 21 20.54 -5.97 11.24
CA GLU A 21 21.59 -6.93 11.61
C GLU A 21 22.65 -6.30 12.53
N GLN A 22 22.62 -4.97 12.71
CA GLN A 22 23.52 -4.28 13.61
C GLN A 22 23.21 -4.57 15.08
N THR A 23 24.26 -4.83 15.87
CA THR A 23 24.15 -4.96 17.33
C THR A 23 23.97 -3.58 17.96
N ASN A 24 22.98 -3.44 18.86
CA ASN A 24 22.62 -2.17 19.51
C ASN A 24 22.41 -1.00 18.51
N PRO A 25 21.46 -1.14 17.57
CA PRO A 25 21.28 -0.15 16.53
C PRO A 25 20.68 1.13 17.11
N ASP A 26 21.30 2.27 16.81
CA ASP A 26 20.72 3.58 17.07
C ASP A 26 19.93 4.02 15.83
N ILE A 27 18.60 3.85 15.89
CA ILE A 27 17.68 4.13 14.77
C ILE A 27 16.79 5.28 15.18
N HIS A 28 16.71 6.29 14.32
CA HIS A 28 15.76 7.39 14.48
C HIS A 28 14.77 7.41 13.32
N TYR A 29 13.55 7.87 13.60
CA TYR A 29 12.48 7.91 12.62
C TYR A 29 11.62 9.17 12.71
N THR A 30 10.86 9.40 11.64
CA THR A 30 9.85 10.44 11.48
C THR A 30 8.62 9.82 10.82
N ILE A 31 7.45 10.40 11.04
CA ILE A 31 6.16 9.90 10.52
C ILE A 31 5.52 10.88 9.53
N ASP A 32 6.20 11.97 9.20
CA ASP A 32 5.75 12.97 8.24
C ASP A 32 6.52 12.87 6.91
N GLY A 33 7.34 11.83 6.74
CA GLY A 33 8.22 11.63 5.58
C GLY A 33 9.47 12.50 5.56
N SER A 34 9.70 13.37 6.56
CA SER A 34 10.93 14.15 6.64
C SER A 34 12.14 13.27 6.93
N VAL A 35 13.35 13.67 6.51
CA VAL A 35 14.56 12.85 6.78
C VAL A 35 14.91 12.92 8.28
N PRO A 36 15.05 11.78 8.98
CA PRO A 36 15.44 11.77 10.39
C PRO A 36 16.82 12.39 10.61
N THR A 37 16.95 13.03 11.77
CA THR A 37 18.21 13.55 12.32
C THR A 37 18.55 12.81 13.61
N ALA A 38 19.73 13.03 14.17
CA ALA A 38 20.11 12.47 15.47
C ALA A 38 19.21 12.98 16.64
N HIS A 39 18.38 13.98 16.40
CA HIS A 39 17.40 14.50 17.36
C HIS A 39 15.96 14.04 17.09
N SER A 40 15.74 13.28 16.02
CA SER A 40 14.42 12.68 15.73
C SER A 40 14.10 11.58 16.73
N THR A 41 12.86 11.08 16.72
CA THR A 41 12.41 10.07 17.69
C THR A 41 13.22 8.78 17.55
N THR A 42 13.81 8.29 18.63
CA THR A 42 14.52 7.01 18.65
C THR A 42 13.53 5.84 18.60
N TYR A 43 13.82 4.86 17.74
CA TYR A 43 13.08 3.61 17.68
C TYR A 43 13.56 2.65 18.75
N THR A 44 12.67 2.32 19.70
CA THR A 44 12.95 1.39 20.80
C THR A 44 11.99 0.21 20.86
N GLN A 45 10.85 0.31 20.17
CA GLN A 45 9.80 -0.70 20.12
C GLN A 45 8.93 -0.49 18.87
N PRO A 46 8.15 -1.51 18.44
CA PRO A 46 7.25 -1.39 17.30
C PRO A 46 6.29 -0.20 17.40
N ILE A 47 6.02 0.43 16.26
CA ILE A 47 5.21 1.65 16.14
C ILE A 47 3.81 1.27 15.66
N ASP A 48 2.77 1.60 16.43
CA ASP A 48 1.37 1.36 16.04
C ASP A 48 0.81 2.60 15.35
N LEU A 49 0.52 2.52 14.05
CA LEU A 49 0.04 3.64 13.23
C LEU A 49 -1.41 3.42 12.79
N THR A 50 -2.28 4.38 13.06
CA THR A 50 -3.73 4.31 12.79
C THR A 50 -4.19 5.20 11.63
N ILE A 51 -3.28 5.94 11.01
CA ILE A 51 -3.57 6.86 9.91
C ILE A 51 -2.55 6.70 8.78
N PRO A 52 -2.88 7.08 7.54
CA PRO A 52 -1.93 7.10 6.44
C PRO A 52 -0.71 7.95 6.78
N THR A 53 0.47 7.36 6.66
CA THR A 53 1.71 7.93 7.20
C THR A 53 2.89 7.55 6.31
N THR A 54 3.80 8.49 6.03
CA THR A 54 5.12 8.15 5.47
C THR A 54 6.10 8.01 6.63
N LEU A 55 6.45 6.77 6.97
CA LEU A 55 7.44 6.47 7.99
C LEU A 55 8.82 6.46 7.33
N THR A 56 9.72 7.33 7.79
CA THR A 56 11.12 7.39 7.33
C THR A 56 12.04 7.09 8.49
N ALA A 57 13.03 6.22 8.29
CA ALA A 57 14.01 5.84 9.31
C ALA A 57 15.45 5.92 8.78
N ALA A 58 16.39 6.15 9.69
CA ALA A 58 17.82 6.12 9.43
C ALA A 58 18.61 5.66 10.67
N MET A 59 19.79 5.08 10.46
CA MET A 59 20.70 4.67 11.52
C MET A 59 21.72 5.77 11.82
N PHE A 60 22.20 5.82 13.06
CA PHE A 60 23.18 6.78 13.55
C PHE A 60 24.30 6.08 14.31
N ILE A 61 25.51 6.63 14.24
CA ILE A 61 26.66 6.24 15.07
C ILE A 61 27.31 7.55 15.51
N ASP A 62 27.47 7.75 16.82
CA ASP A 62 28.02 8.99 17.40
C ASP A 62 27.34 10.26 16.83
N SER A 63 26.00 10.23 16.72
CA SER A 63 25.15 11.28 16.12
C SER A 63 25.35 11.53 14.61
N VAL A 64 26.16 10.73 13.92
CA VAL A 64 26.35 10.80 12.47
C VAL A 64 25.47 9.77 11.78
N ARG A 65 24.66 10.20 10.80
CA ARG A 65 23.82 9.29 10.02
C ARG A 65 24.68 8.32 9.22
N VAL A 66 24.37 7.03 9.30
CA VAL A 66 25.05 5.97 8.56
C VAL A 66 24.07 5.17 7.71
N GLY A 67 24.54 4.72 6.54
CA GLY A 67 23.73 3.96 5.60
C GLY A 67 22.61 4.78 4.93
N PRO A 68 21.72 4.10 4.19
CA PRO A 68 20.64 4.75 3.48
C PRO A 68 19.51 5.17 4.43
N VAL A 69 18.87 6.28 4.09
CA VAL A 69 17.53 6.60 4.60
C VAL A 69 16.55 5.65 3.92
N GLN A 70 15.65 5.04 4.69
CA GLN A 70 14.61 4.19 4.13
C GLN A 70 13.24 4.71 4.55
N SER A 71 12.27 4.60 3.64
CA SER A 71 10.90 5.03 3.87
C SER A 71 9.93 3.92 3.48
N ILE A 72 8.80 3.87 4.19
CA ILE A 72 7.62 3.11 3.78
C ILE A 72 6.38 3.98 3.87
N GLU A 73 5.42 3.71 2.99
CA GLU A 73 4.06 4.23 3.11
C GLU A 73 3.22 3.25 3.90
N VAL A 74 2.66 3.73 5.00
CA VAL A 74 1.76 2.98 5.87
C VAL A 74 0.35 3.40 5.55
N ASP A 75 -0.41 2.52 4.88
CA ASP A 75 -1.73 2.84 4.35
C ASP A 75 -2.83 2.30 5.27
N VAL A 76 -3.29 3.13 6.20
CA VAL A 76 -4.52 2.87 6.96
C VAL A 76 -5.64 3.73 6.37
N HIS A 77 -6.46 3.18 5.49
CA HIS A 77 -7.46 3.95 4.73
C HIS A 77 -8.91 3.55 5.06
N LYS A 78 -9.86 4.44 4.71
CA LYS A 78 -11.29 4.28 5.02
C LYS A 78 -11.95 3.05 4.38
N ALA A 79 -11.38 2.55 3.28
CA ALA A 79 -11.92 1.37 2.61
C ALA A 79 -11.61 0.04 3.33
N ILE A 80 -10.72 0.03 4.35
CA ILE A 80 -10.38 -1.22 5.05
C ILE A 80 -11.63 -1.83 5.71
N GLY A 81 -11.84 -3.13 5.48
CA GLY A 81 -12.98 -3.88 5.98
C GLY A 81 -14.30 -3.61 5.23
N LYS A 82 -14.30 -2.71 4.24
CA LYS A 82 -15.50 -2.43 3.43
C LYS A 82 -15.78 -3.52 2.42
N THR A 83 -17.06 -3.72 2.14
CA THR A 83 -17.52 -4.69 1.15
C THR A 83 -17.13 -4.24 -0.25
N VAL A 84 -16.58 -5.18 -1.02
CA VAL A 84 -16.27 -4.99 -2.44
C VAL A 84 -17.26 -5.81 -3.26
N ILE A 85 -17.97 -5.14 -4.16
CA ILE A 85 -18.90 -5.75 -5.10
C ILE A 85 -18.21 -5.84 -6.45
N TYR A 86 -17.97 -7.06 -6.92
CA TYR A 86 -17.31 -7.33 -8.20
C TYR A 86 -18.33 -7.49 -9.32
N GLN A 87 -18.12 -6.81 -10.45
CA GLN A 87 -18.87 -7.09 -11.68
C GLN A 87 -18.21 -8.22 -12.48
N ASN A 88 -16.89 -8.34 -12.38
CA ASN A 88 -16.09 -9.42 -12.97
C ASN A 88 -15.30 -10.14 -11.87
N SER A 89 -15.29 -11.47 -11.90
CA SER A 89 -14.45 -12.29 -11.03
C SER A 89 -12.98 -12.27 -11.47
N TRP A 90 -12.08 -12.53 -10.51
CA TRP A 90 -10.67 -12.80 -10.77
C TRP A 90 -10.47 -14.10 -11.59
N ASP A 91 -9.33 -14.21 -12.26
CA ASP A 91 -8.92 -15.32 -13.11
C ASP A 91 -7.62 -15.95 -12.58
N GLY A 92 -7.69 -17.18 -12.07
CA GLY A 92 -6.53 -17.96 -11.63
C GLY A 92 -5.87 -17.52 -10.31
N TYR A 93 -5.91 -16.23 -9.98
CA TYR A 93 -5.28 -15.63 -8.80
C TYR A 93 -6.35 -14.99 -7.90
N PRO A 94 -6.95 -15.73 -6.95
CA PRO A 94 -8.01 -15.22 -6.08
C PRO A 94 -7.51 -14.36 -4.93
N ALA A 95 -6.23 -14.49 -4.53
CA ALA A 95 -5.72 -13.99 -3.26
C ALA A 95 -6.66 -14.37 -2.08
N GLN A 96 -7.08 -13.38 -1.29
CA GLN A 96 -8.07 -13.48 -0.21
C GLN A 96 -9.51 -13.21 -0.68
N LYS A 97 -9.79 -13.39 -1.98
CA LYS A 97 -11.11 -13.25 -2.60
C LYS A 97 -11.72 -11.86 -2.37
N GLU A 98 -12.98 -11.78 -1.96
CA GLU A 98 -13.73 -10.52 -1.84
C GLU A 98 -13.09 -9.52 -0.89
N LEU A 99 -12.27 -9.98 0.07
CA LEU A 99 -11.60 -9.12 1.03
C LEU A 99 -10.26 -8.57 0.54
N THR A 100 -9.67 -9.09 -0.55
CA THR A 100 -8.29 -8.74 -0.93
C THR A 100 -8.06 -7.25 -1.07
N LEU A 101 -8.96 -6.54 -1.77
CA LEU A 101 -8.76 -5.11 -2.07
C LEU A 101 -9.01 -4.20 -0.85
N THR A 102 -9.55 -4.72 0.25
CA THR A 102 -9.90 -3.97 1.45
C THR A 102 -9.39 -4.62 2.75
N ASN A 103 -8.47 -5.59 2.68
CA ASN A 103 -7.95 -6.29 3.87
C ASN A 103 -6.85 -5.53 4.63
N GLY A 104 -6.45 -4.35 4.15
CA GLY A 104 -5.39 -3.52 4.75
C GLY A 104 -3.97 -4.01 4.49
N ARG A 105 -3.78 -4.97 3.59
CA ARG A 105 -2.47 -5.51 3.20
C ARG A 105 -2.12 -5.10 1.78
N LYS A 106 -0.84 -4.88 1.53
CA LYS A 106 -0.30 -4.65 0.18
C LYS A 106 0.39 -5.91 -0.31
N GLY A 107 0.24 -6.19 -1.60
CA GLY A 107 1.04 -7.21 -2.27
C GLY A 107 2.52 -6.82 -2.29
N GLY A 108 3.36 -7.84 -2.18
CA GLY A 108 4.80 -7.73 -2.34
C GLY A 108 5.21 -7.84 -3.81
N LEU A 109 6.46 -8.24 -4.03
CA LEU A 109 7.07 -8.26 -5.36
C LEU A 109 6.73 -9.51 -6.19
N SER A 110 5.99 -10.46 -5.64
CA SER A 110 5.67 -11.74 -6.28
C SER A 110 4.16 -11.92 -6.38
N TYR A 111 3.65 -12.21 -7.58
CA TYR A 111 2.24 -12.56 -7.80
C TYR A 111 1.81 -13.86 -7.10
N GLY A 112 2.77 -14.63 -6.55
CA GLY A 112 2.52 -15.85 -5.78
C GLY A 112 2.41 -15.65 -4.27
N ASP A 113 2.47 -14.41 -3.77
CA ASP A 113 2.42 -14.11 -2.33
C ASP A 113 1.02 -14.23 -1.70
N GLY A 114 -0.02 -14.42 -2.53
CA GLY A 114 -1.40 -14.54 -2.08
C GLY A 114 -2.09 -13.22 -1.75
N GLU A 115 -1.48 -12.09 -2.09
CA GLU A 115 -2.01 -10.74 -1.85
C GLU A 115 -2.38 -9.99 -3.16
N TRP A 116 -2.19 -10.64 -4.32
CA TRP A 116 -2.57 -10.11 -5.65
C TRP A 116 -3.74 -10.86 -6.28
N GLN A 117 -4.71 -10.12 -6.82
CA GLN A 117 -5.75 -10.67 -7.69
C GLN A 117 -5.41 -10.49 -9.17
N GLY A 118 -5.66 -11.54 -9.96
CA GLY A 118 -5.43 -11.55 -11.41
C GLY A 118 -6.73 -11.38 -12.18
N PHE A 119 -6.70 -10.61 -13.26
CA PHE A 119 -7.85 -10.38 -14.13
C PHE A 119 -7.40 -10.44 -15.59
N THR A 120 -8.17 -11.13 -16.44
CA THR A 120 -8.02 -11.12 -17.91
C THR A 120 -9.05 -10.22 -18.59
N LYS A 121 -10.02 -9.73 -17.81
CA LYS A 121 -11.02 -8.73 -18.18
C LYS A 121 -10.78 -7.46 -17.35
N ASP A 122 -11.52 -6.41 -17.67
CA ASP A 122 -11.47 -5.18 -16.88
C ASP A 122 -11.87 -5.45 -15.42
N LEU A 123 -11.06 -4.93 -14.50
CA LEU A 123 -11.42 -4.86 -13.09
C LEU A 123 -12.51 -3.79 -12.93
N ASP A 124 -13.73 -4.25 -12.65
CA ASP A 124 -14.87 -3.39 -12.36
C ASP A 124 -15.44 -3.78 -10.98
N ILE A 125 -15.26 -2.86 -10.03
CA ILE A 125 -15.64 -3.04 -8.63
C ILE A 125 -16.31 -1.80 -8.05
N THR A 126 -17.18 -2.04 -7.08
CA THR A 126 -17.74 -0.99 -6.21
C THR A 126 -17.37 -1.28 -4.76
N VAL A 127 -16.76 -0.31 -4.08
CA VAL A 127 -16.55 -0.37 -2.63
C VAL A 127 -17.71 0.33 -1.93
N ASP A 128 -18.47 -0.41 -1.12
CA ASP A 128 -19.57 0.14 -0.35
C ASP A 128 -19.07 0.67 0.99
N PHE A 129 -19.12 1.99 1.18
CA PHE A 129 -18.75 2.64 2.43
C PHE A 129 -19.84 2.58 3.50
N GLU A 130 -21.04 2.09 3.17
CA GLU A 130 -22.24 1.92 4.02
C GLU A 130 -22.87 3.23 4.50
N ARG A 131 -22.11 4.31 4.48
CA ARG A 131 -22.52 5.67 4.81
C ARG A 131 -21.77 6.65 3.93
N ARG A 132 -22.27 7.88 3.90
CA ARG A 132 -21.60 8.98 3.20
C ARG A 132 -20.25 9.27 3.84
N GLU A 133 -19.19 9.24 3.04
CA GLU A 133 -17.82 9.51 3.46
C GLU A 133 -17.20 10.60 2.58
N GLU A 134 -16.44 11.50 3.21
CA GLU A 134 -15.56 12.41 2.46
C GLU A 134 -14.31 11.63 2.03
N ILE A 135 -14.07 11.55 0.72
CA ILE A 135 -12.91 10.88 0.12
C ILE A 135 -12.03 11.95 -0.53
N LYS A 136 -10.75 11.98 -0.14
CA LYS A 136 -9.77 12.95 -0.65
C LYS A 136 -8.89 12.37 -1.76
N SER A 137 -8.60 11.08 -1.69
CA SER A 137 -7.79 10.36 -2.65
C SER A 137 -8.26 8.91 -2.74
N VAL A 138 -8.04 8.32 -3.91
CA VAL A 138 -8.21 6.89 -4.18
C VAL A 138 -6.94 6.44 -4.87
N ALA A 139 -6.36 5.33 -4.41
CA ALA A 139 -5.17 4.73 -4.98
C ALA A 139 -5.37 3.22 -5.08
N MET A 140 -4.70 2.61 -6.04
CA MET A 140 -4.68 1.17 -6.24
C MET A 140 -3.30 0.76 -6.72
N ASN A 141 -2.80 -0.37 -6.21
CA ASN A 141 -1.53 -0.95 -6.65
C ASN A 141 -1.79 -1.95 -7.77
N PHE A 142 -0.96 -1.87 -8.81
CA PHE A 142 -0.93 -2.82 -9.90
C PHE A 142 0.46 -3.43 -10.00
N MET A 143 0.56 -4.62 -10.60
CA MET A 143 1.82 -5.31 -10.86
C MET A 143 2.10 -5.33 -12.37
N GLN A 144 3.37 -5.13 -12.76
CA GLN A 144 3.82 -5.31 -14.14
C GLN A 144 5.07 -6.19 -14.16
N VAL A 145 4.89 -7.42 -14.61
CA VAL A 145 5.96 -8.40 -14.86
C VAL A 145 5.70 -8.99 -16.25
N PRO A 146 6.23 -8.37 -17.32
CA PRO A 146 5.88 -8.74 -18.69
C PRO A 146 6.28 -10.15 -19.11
N GLY A 147 7.35 -10.72 -18.52
CA GLY A 147 7.83 -12.07 -18.82
C GLY A 147 6.74 -13.15 -18.74
N PRO A 148 6.01 -13.27 -17.61
CA PRO A 148 4.82 -14.11 -17.48
C PRO A 148 3.52 -13.49 -18.02
N GLY A 149 3.56 -12.34 -18.69
CA GLY A 149 2.39 -11.69 -19.28
C GLY A 149 1.52 -10.89 -18.30
N VAL A 150 2.10 -10.38 -17.21
CA VAL A 150 1.40 -9.51 -16.24
C VAL A 150 1.68 -8.05 -16.57
N TYR A 151 0.62 -7.28 -16.81
CA TYR A 151 0.71 -5.89 -17.25
C TYR A 151 -0.12 -4.97 -16.37
N PHE A 152 0.29 -3.71 -16.27
CA PHE A 152 -0.59 -2.66 -15.74
C PHE A 152 -1.82 -2.49 -16.64
N PRO A 153 -2.96 -2.07 -16.08
CA PRO A 153 -4.11 -1.68 -16.89
C PRO A 153 -3.75 -0.48 -17.78
N GLY A 154 -4.46 -0.30 -18.89
CA GLY A 154 -4.26 0.86 -19.77
C GLY A 154 -4.70 2.17 -19.11
N GLU A 155 -5.67 2.12 -18.22
CA GLU A 155 -6.14 3.24 -17.42
C GLU A 155 -6.78 2.78 -16.11
N PHE A 156 -6.89 3.70 -15.15
CA PHE A 156 -7.60 3.54 -13.90
C PHE A 156 -8.57 4.71 -13.73
N THR A 157 -9.86 4.40 -13.72
CA THR A 157 -10.95 5.40 -13.64
C THR A 157 -11.68 5.26 -12.31
N VAL A 158 -11.95 6.39 -11.66
CA VAL A 158 -12.67 6.44 -10.39
C VAL A 158 -14.02 7.12 -10.59
N LEU A 159 -15.07 6.43 -10.16
CA LEU A 159 -16.41 6.98 -10.09
C LEU A 159 -16.91 6.99 -8.65
N ILE A 160 -17.82 7.92 -8.33
CA ILE A 160 -18.45 8.02 -7.00
C ILE A 160 -19.97 8.15 -7.10
N SER A 161 -20.66 7.59 -6.12
CA SER A 161 -22.12 7.57 -6.02
C SER A 161 -22.58 7.88 -4.59
N ASP A 162 -23.64 8.69 -4.45
CA ASP A 162 -24.32 8.91 -3.17
C ASP A 162 -25.53 7.96 -2.97
N ASN A 163 -25.93 7.19 -3.99
CA ASN A 163 -27.15 6.35 -3.96
C ASN A 163 -26.92 4.88 -4.38
N GLY A 164 -25.69 4.50 -4.72
CA GLY A 164 -25.32 3.14 -5.15
C GLY A 164 -25.88 2.72 -6.51
N LYS A 165 -26.51 3.62 -7.27
CA LYS A 165 -27.15 3.32 -8.56
C LYS A 165 -26.60 4.16 -9.70
N THR A 166 -26.43 5.46 -9.46
CA THR A 166 -25.90 6.40 -10.45
C THR A 166 -24.51 6.84 -10.03
N PHE A 167 -23.55 6.63 -10.90
CA PHE A 167 -22.14 6.94 -10.68
C PHE A 167 -21.72 8.11 -11.56
N ARG A 168 -20.87 8.98 -11.01
CA ARG A 168 -20.21 10.05 -11.79
C ARG A 168 -18.71 9.83 -11.73
N GLU A 169 -18.04 9.98 -12.86
CA GLU A 169 -16.59 9.98 -12.94
C GLU A 169 -16.01 11.22 -12.24
N ILE A 170 -14.90 11.02 -11.54
CA ILE A 170 -14.15 12.11 -10.90
C ILE A 170 -12.69 12.19 -11.37
N GLY A 171 -12.21 11.18 -12.09
CA GLY A 171 -10.89 11.22 -12.70
C GLY A 171 -10.46 9.88 -13.28
N THR A 172 -9.52 9.98 -14.20
CA THR A 172 -8.87 8.85 -14.86
C THR A 172 -7.37 9.09 -14.87
N VAL A 173 -6.61 8.05 -14.55
CA VAL A 173 -5.15 8.01 -14.73
C VAL A 173 -4.87 7.06 -15.89
N LYS A 174 -4.24 7.57 -16.95
CA LYS A 174 -3.77 6.75 -18.07
C LYS A 174 -2.39 6.19 -17.75
N ASN A 175 -2.19 4.93 -18.06
CA ASN A 175 -0.88 4.30 -17.91
C ASN A 175 0.04 4.74 -19.05
N ASP A 176 1.11 5.45 -18.68
CA ASP A 176 2.20 5.87 -19.56
C ASP A 176 3.51 5.10 -19.29
N VAL A 177 3.46 4.08 -18.42
CA VAL A 177 4.61 3.26 -18.05
C VAL A 177 4.81 2.15 -19.07
N GLY A 178 5.94 2.21 -19.80
CA GLY A 178 6.35 1.19 -20.75
C GLY A 178 6.63 -0.16 -20.10
N THR A 179 6.46 -1.24 -20.85
CA THR A 179 6.74 -2.62 -20.36
C THR A 179 8.24 -2.87 -20.15
N ASP A 180 9.10 -2.01 -20.66
CA ASP A 180 10.55 -2.03 -20.54
C ASP A 180 11.09 -1.01 -19.52
N ASP A 181 10.23 -0.30 -18.78
CA ASP A 181 10.65 0.71 -17.81
C ASP A 181 11.66 0.10 -16.79
N PRO A 182 12.87 0.67 -16.68
CA PRO A 182 13.92 0.14 -15.80
C PRO A 182 13.52 0.12 -14.32
N LYS A 183 12.55 0.93 -13.89
CA LYS A 183 12.01 0.92 -12.51
C LYS A 183 11.13 -0.29 -12.21
N LEU A 184 10.71 -1.04 -13.22
CA LEU A 184 9.95 -2.29 -13.08
C LEU A 184 10.86 -3.50 -12.82
N LYS A 185 12.18 -3.33 -13.01
CA LYS A 185 13.16 -4.36 -12.67
C LYS A 185 13.44 -4.26 -11.18
N ILE A 186 13.03 -5.29 -10.45
CA ILE A 186 13.34 -5.52 -9.04
C ILE A 186 14.85 -5.75 -8.88
#